data_AF-D7NBL0-F1
#
_entry.id   AF-D7NBL0-F1
#
_cell.length_a   1.000
_cell.length_b   1.000
_cell.length_c   1.000
_cell.angle_alpha   90.00
_cell.angle_beta   90.00
_cell.angle_gamma   90.00
#
_symmetry.space_group_name_H-M   'P 1'
#
loop_
_entity.id
_entity.type
_entity.pdbx_description
1 polymer ?
#
loop_
_entity_poly.entity_id
_entity_poly.type
_entity_poly.pdbx_seq_one_letter_code
_entity_poly.pdbx_strand_id
1 'polypeptide(L)'
;MKKLKDSYKIRLRCATCGCDDQFEFNEGKSYVKCTFCNREYFGGIGELKELNQDAFDEVKEKIEDDAASYLKEELAKALNGCKNIKFK
;
A
#
# COMPACT_ATOMS: atom_id res chain seq x y z
N MET A 1 -21.71 6.33 -5.64
CA MET A 1 -21.38 5.32 -4.61
C MET A 1 -19.86 5.34 -4.45
N LYS A 2 -19.34 5.69 -3.26
CA LYS A 2 -17.93 5.44 -2.96
C LYS A 2 -17.75 3.94 -2.99
N LYS A 3 -16.90 3.44 -3.89
CA LYS A 3 -16.48 2.05 -3.91
C LYS A 3 -15.09 2.00 -3.30
N LEU A 4 -14.82 0.95 -2.52
CA LEU A 4 -13.47 0.63 -2.11
C LEU A 4 -12.59 0.54 -3.35
N LYS A 5 -11.36 1.05 -3.29
CA LYS A 5 -10.45 0.96 -4.43
C LYS A 5 -10.14 -0.50 -4.77
N ASP A 6 -10.21 -0.84 -6.06
CA ASP A 6 -9.92 -2.20 -6.55
C ASP A 6 -8.43 -2.55 -6.51
N SER A 7 -7.53 -1.56 -6.45
CA SER A 7 -6.09 -1.79 -6.36
C SER A 7 -5.35 -0.67 -5.64
N TYR A 8 -4.27 -1.06 -4.95
CA TYR A 8 -3.35 -0.16 -4.26
C TYR A 8 -1.95 -0.34 -4.82
N LYS A 9 -1.25 0.77 -5.05
CA LYS A 9 0.12 0.77 -5.58
C LYS A 9 1.09 1.04 -4.44
N ILE A 10 2.09 0.18 -4.30
CA ILE A 10 3.17 0.35 -3.34
C ILE A 10 4.42 0.72 -4.12
N ARG A 11 5.09 1.80 -3.72
CA ARG A 11 6.37 2.21 -4.29
C ARG A 11 7.48 1.75 -3.36
N LEU A 12 8.29 0.83 -3.85
CA LEU A 12 9.49 0.38 -3.14
C LEU A 12 10.57 1.45 -3.25
N ARG A 13 11.28 1.68 -2.16
CA ARG A 13 12.33 2.68 -2.03
C ARG A 13 13.66 2.00 -1.72
N CYS A 14 14.75 2.64 -2.10
CA CYS A 14 16.07 2.14 -1.76
C CYS A 14 16.30 2.33 -0.27
N ALA A 15 16.66 1.26 0.43
CA ALA A 15 16.90 1.29 1.87
C ALA A 15 18.09 2.19 2.30
N THR A 16 18.89 2.70 1.34
CA THR A 16 20.07 3.54 1.63
C THR A 16 19.81 5.01 1.34
N CYS A 17 19.28 5.32 0.16
CA CYS A 17 19.12 6.70 -0.31
C CYS A 17 17.66 7.14 -0.45
N GLY A 18 16.70 6.23 -0.27
CA GLY A 18 15.29 6.51 -0.44
C GLY A 18 14.82 6.65 -1.90
N CYS A 19 15.69 6.44 -2.91
CA CYS A 19 15.32 6.47 -4.34
C CYS A 19 14.15 5.51 -4.61
N ASP A 20 13.11 5.93 -5.32
CA ASP A 20 11.95 5.05 -5.67
C ASP A 20 11.76 4.83 -7.17
N ASP A 21 12.52 5.55 -7.98
CA ASP A 21 12.42 5.63 -9.44
C ASP A 21 13.69 5.15 -10.18
N GLN A 22 14.81 5.01 -9.46
CA GLN A 22 16.12 4.71 -10.01
C GLN A 22 16.56 3.29 -9.70
N PHE A 23 15.89 2.31 -10.31
CA PHE A 23 16.20 0.89 -10.15
C PHE A 23 16.41 0.16 -11.47
N GLU A 24 17.45 -0.67 -11.51
CA GLU A 24 17.72 -1.62 -12.59
C GLU A 24 17.46 -3.05 -12.10
N PHE A 25 16.81 -3.86 -12.94
CA PHE A 25 16.40 -5.23 -12.61
C PHE A 25 16.95 -6.19 -13.67
N ASN A 26 17.38 -7.38 -13.24
CA ASN A 26 17.63 -8.48 -14.17
C ASN A 26 16.30 -9.10 -14.67
N GLU A 27 16.29 -9.83 -15.80
CA GLU A 27 15.09 -10.49 -16.35
C GLU A 27 14.38 -11.38 -15.32
N GLY A 28 15.14 -12.05 -14.45
CA GLY A 28 14.60 -12.90 -13.38
C GLY A 28 14.14 -12.17 -12.12
N LYS A 29 14.31 -10.85 -12.02
CA LYS A 29 14.03 -10.03 -10.81
C LYS A 29 14.71 -10.52 -9.52
N SER A 30 15.69 -11.42 -9.66
CA SER A 30 16.53 -11.96 -8.60
C SER A 30 17.66 -11.02 -8.19
N TYR A 31 17.87 -9.93 -8.94
CA TYR A 31 18.85 -8.90 -8.65
C TYR A 31 18.23 -7.54 -8.92
N VAL A 32 18.51 -6.60 -8.03
CA VAL A 32 18.09 -5.20 -8.15
C VAL A 32 19.27 -4.30 -7.83
N LYS A 33 19.43 -3.21 -8.56
CA LYS A 33 20.43 -2.18 -8.27
C LYS A 33 19.77 -0.81 -8.23
N CYS A 34 19.94 -0.04 -7.15
CA CYS A 34 19.57 1.39 -7.20
C CYS A 34 20.66 2.13 -7.97
N THR A 35 20.34 2.70 -9.12
CA THR A 35 21.28 3.39 -9.99
C THR A 35 21.72 4.74 -9.42
N PHE A 36 20.97 5.29 -8.46
CA PHE A 36 21.32 6.55 -7.77
C PHE A 36 22.49 6.41 -6.79
N CYS A 37 22.44 5.41 -5.90
CA CYS A 37 23.46 5.19 -4.86
C CYS A 37 24.38 3.99 -5.15
N ASN A 38 24.17 3.31 -6.28
CA ASN A 38 24.89 2.10 -6.69
C ASN A 38 24.76 0.92 -5.71
N ARG A 39 23.78 0.92 -4.80
CA ARG A 39 23.52 -0.24 -3.95
C ARG A 39 22.93 -1.39 -4.75
N GLU A 40 23.49 -2.57 -4.52
CA GLU A 40 23.09 -3.83 -5.12
C GLU A 40 22.32 -4.68 -4.10
N TYR A 41 21.22 -5.29 -4.54
CA TYR A 41 20.35 -6.18 -3.78
C TYR A 41 20.39 -7.54 -4.46
N PHE A 42 21.18 -8.46 -3.89
CA PHE A 42 21.36 -9.80 -4.43
C PHE A 42 20.19 -10.73 -4.13
N GLY A 43 19.31 -10.36 -3.18
CA GLY A 43 18.01 -11.01 -2.99
C GLY A 43 16.91 -10.43 -3.89
N GLY A 44 17.27 -9.51 -4.79
CA GLY A 44 16.38 -8.95 -5.79
C GLY A 44 15.21 -8.16 -5.19
N ILE A 45 14.03 -8.30 -5.81
CA ILE A 45 12.80 -7.66 -5.31
C ILE A 45 12.39 -8.19 -3.94
N GLY A 46 12.72 -9.44 -3.61
CA GLY A 46 12.39 -10.03 -2.30
C GLY A 46 13.05 -9.27 -1.16
N GLU A 47 14.36 -9.07 -1.25
CA GLU A 47 15.12 -8.29 -0.28
C GLU A 47 14.61 -6.84 -0.20
N LEU A 48 14.36 -6.22 -1.36
CA LEU A 48 13.83 -4.85 -1.40
C LEU A 48 12.45 -4.75 -0.72
N LYS A 49 11.60 -5.78 -0.87
CA LYS A 49 10.29 -5.87 -0.22
C LYS A 49 10.43 -5.96 1.30
N GLU A 50 11.33 -6.79 1.80
CA GLU A 50 11.58 -6.93 3.24
C GLU A 50 12.13 -5.65 3.86
N LEU A 51 12.96 -4.91 3.14
CA LEU A 51 13.51 -3.63 3.59
C LEU A 51 12.52 -2.46 3.52
N ASN A 52 11.37 -2.64 2.86
CA ASN A 52 10.33 -1.62 2.69
C ASN A 52 9.02 -1.99 3.40
N GLN A 53 9.07 -2.81 4.45
CA GLN A 53 7.87 -3.21 5.20
C GLN A 53 7.04 -2.00 5.66
N ASP A 54 7.69 -0.88 6.01
CA ASP A 54 7.03 0.38 6.36
C ASP A 54 6.11 0.90 5.24
N ALA A 55 6.54 0.80 3.97
CA ALA A 55 5.73 1.21 2.83
C ALA A 55 4.52 0.28 2.62
N PHE A 56 4.64 -1.00 2.99
CA PHE A 56 3.52 -1.93 2.98
C PHE A 56 2.54 -1.61 4.11
N ASP A 57 3.03 -1.33 5.31
CA ASP A 57 2.20 -1.00 6.48
C ASP A 57 1.42 0.30 6.25
N GLU A 58 2.03 1.33 5.65
CA GLU A 58 1.32 2.57 5.30
C GLU A 58 0.17 2.32 4.31
N VAL A 59 0.40 1.49 3.30
CA VAL A 59 -0.66 1.15 2.35
C VAL A 59 -1.73 0.27 2.99
N LYS A 60 -1.35 -0.62 3.90
CA LYS A 60 -2.30 -1.43 4.67
C LYS A 60 -3.20 -0.56 5.55
N GLU A 61 -2.64 0.41 6.25
CA GLU A 61 -3.42 1.36 7.06
C GLU A 61 -4.42 2.14 6.20
N LYS A 62 -4.01 2.58 5.01
CA LYS A 62 -4.91 3.23 4.03
C LYS A 62 -6.03 2.30 3.55
N ILE A 63 -5.75 1.01 3.36
CA ILE A 63 -6.77 0.02 3.00
C ILE A 63 -7.78 -0.12 4.15
N GLU A 64 -7.29 -0.22 5.39
CA GLU A 64 -8.14 -0.35 6.59
C GLU A 64 -9.03 0.89 6.79
N ASP A 65 -8.49 2.10 6.61
CA ASP A 65 -9.27 3.34 6.70
C ASP A 65 -10.33 3.45 5.61
N ASP A 66 -9.98 3.16 4.34
CA ASP A 66 -10.92 3.19 3.22
C ASP A 66 -12.06 2.17 3.44
N ALA A 67 -11.72 0.98 3.95
CA ALA A 67 -12.70 -0.06 4.29
C ALA A 67 -13.60 0.35 5.46
N ALA A 68 -13.03 0.91 6.53
CA ALA A 68 -13.79 1.38 7.67
C ALA A 68 -14.73 2.53 7.30
N SER A 69 -14.26 3.50 6.50
CA SER A 69 -15.11 4.59 5.99
C SER A 69 -16.24 4.04 5.12
N TYR A 70 -15.93 3.12 4.20
CA TYR A 70 -16.93 2.51 3.33
C TYR A 70 -18.01 1.79 4.13
N LEU A 71 -17.63 0.94 5.09
CA LEU A 71 -18.58 0.21 5.94
C LEU A 71 -19.43 1.17 6.78
N LYS A 72 -18.83 2.22 7.37
CA LYS A 72 -19.56 3.25 8.13
C LYS A 72 -20.60 3.96 7.25
N GLU A 73 -20.24 4.34 6.03
CA GLU A 73 -21.16 5.01 5.10
C GLU A 73 -22.31 4.09 4.67
N GLU A 74 -22.03 2.81 4.38
CA GLU A 74 -23.06 1.85 3.99
C GLU A 74 -23.98 1.49 5.18
N LEU A 75 -23.43 1.31 6.38
CA LEU A 75 -24.23 1.13 7.60
C LEU A 75 -25.10 2.35 7.88
N ALA A 76 -24.56 3.56 7.79
CA ALA A 76 -25.32 4.78 7.98
C ALA A 76 -26.48 4.89 6.99
N LYS A 77 -26.27 4.56 5.70
CA LYS A 77 -27.35 4.53 4.70
C LYS A 77 -28.40 3.47 4.99
N ALA A 78 -27.99 2.25 5.34
CA ALA A 78 -28.91 1.17 5.68
C ALA A 78 -29.79 1.52 6.89
N LEU A 79 -29.21 2.21 7.88
CA LEU A 79 -29.89 2.59 9.11
C LEU A 79 -30.73 3.89 8.97
N ASN A 80 -30.40 4.76 8.01
CA ASN A 80 -31.16 6.01 7.77
C ASN A 80 -32.60 5.75 7.25
N GLY A 81 -32.90 4.53 6.79
CA GLY A 81 -34.27 4.09 6.46
C GLY A 81 -35.03 3.45 7.63
N CYS A 82 -34.36 3.14 8.74
CA CYS A 82 -34.97 2.45 9.88
C CYS A 82 -35.63 3.46 10.83
N LYS A 83 -36.96 3.65 10.70
CA LYS A 83 -37.80 4.51 11.57
C LYS A 83 -37.69 4.21 13.09
N ASN A 84 -37.08 3.09 13.49
CA ASN A 84 -37.04 2.60 14.86
C ASN A 84 -35.65 2.68 15.55
N ILE A 85 -34.63 3.24 14.87
CA ILE A 85 -33.28 3.39 15.44
C ILE A 85 -33.00 4.89 15.59
N LYS A 86 -33.19 5.39 16.82
CA LYS A 86 -32.75 6.74 17.21
C LYS A 86 -31.37 6.62 17.82
N PHE A 87 -30.34 7.12 17.12
CA PHE A 87 -29.04 7.35 17.75
C PHE A 87 -29.21 8.45 18.80
N LYS A 88 -28.82 8.14 20.04
CA LYS A 88 -28.76 9.09 21.16
C LYS A 88 -27.33 9.57 21.32
#